data_AF-A0A1C5U3A4-F1
#
_entry.id   AF-A0A1C5U3A4-F1
#
_cell.length_a   1.000
_cell.length_b   1.000
_cell.length_c   1.000
_cell.angle_alpha   90.00
_cell.angle_beta   90.00
_cell.angle_gamma   90.00
#
_symmetry.space_group_name_H-M   'P 1'
#
loop_
_entity.id
_entity.type
_entity.pdbx_description
1 polymer ?
#
loop_
_entity_poly.entity_id
_entity_poly.type
_entity_poly.pdbx_seq_one_letter_code
_entity_poly.pdbx_strand_id
1 'polypeptide(L)'
;MTGTATAGTTKFSWSDHRTIAHALGGLDGRDYLNSREGFLAMYQQGVRLFELDLSRTSDGVWVCRHNWKESMGQWKGSGKKVLTEKQFKNSKIYGTYTPMTLEDFFLLLKEHPDAYVMIDSKQYSLRNYQRTLEDYCDYVEIARAAGAESVLDQIIPEIYSEAMFPGTAMIYSFPSYVYSLWQEYSAEDLEHIASFCEEKGIPAATIYWKYWSEETEQIFEKKGIRLYVYTVNDRNQARKYIAQGAEGICTDFLTADDLW
;
A
#
# COMPACT_ATOMS: atom_id res chain seq x y z
N MET A 1 32.18 -1.93 -27.77
CA MET A 1 32.03 -2.19 -26.32
C MET A 1 30.99 -1.21 -25.81
N THR A 2 29.76 -1.70 -25.66
CA THR A 2 28.60 -0.94 -25.19
C THR A 2 28.70 -0.78 -23.68
N GLY A 3 28.80 0.47 -23.21
CA GLY A 3 28.79 0.79 -21.79
C GLY A 3 27.44 0.45 -21.18
N THR A 4 27.44 -0.44 -20.20
CA THR A 4 26.33 -0.66 -19.29
C THR A 4 26.15 0.59 -18.44
N ALA A 5 25.12 1.37 -18.74
CA ALA A 5 24.62 2.38 -17.81
C ALA A 5 24.08 1.65 -16.58
N THR A 6 24.78 1.78 -15.45
CA THR A 6 24.20 1.51 -14.14
C THR A 6 23.07 2.52 -13.95
N ALA A 7 21.82 2.08 -14.08
CA ALA A 7 20.66 2.85 -13.68
C ALA A 7 20.81 3.13 -12.18
N GLY A 8 21.18 4.36 -11.81
CA GLY A 8 21.12 4.78 -10.43
C GLY A 8 19.67 4.73 -9.99
N THR A 9 19.40 4.04 -8.87
CA THR A 9 18.10 4.08 -8.21
C THR A 9 17.78 5.53 -7.88
N THR A 10 16.86 6.14 -8.63
CA THR A 10 16.32 7.45 -8.31
C THR A 10 15.62 7.35 -6.96
N LYS A 11 15.88 8.32 -6.07
CA LYS A 11 15.18 8.40 -4.79
C LYS A 11 13.66 8.52 -5.04
N PHE A 12 12.86 7.81 -4.26
CA PHE A 12 11.40 7.83 -4.36
C PHE A 12 10.85 9.27 -4.36
N SER A 13 9.89 9.55 -5.25
CA SER A 13 9.16 10.81 -5.30
C SER A 13 7.69 10.57 -5.59
N TRP A 14 6.82 11.12 -4.74
CA TRP A 14 5.37 11.04 -4.96
C TRP A 14 4.90 11.71 -6.25
N SER A 15 5.65 12.69 -6.79
CA SER A 15 5.31 13.33 -8.07
C SER A 15 5.30 12.39 -9.27
N ASP A 16 5.98 11.25 -9.14
CA ASP A 16 6.23 10.32 -10.25
C ASP A 16 5.11 9.27 -10.34
N HIS A 17 4.15 9.30 -9.41
CA HIS A 17 3.14 8.27 -9.25
C HIS A 17 1.74 8.89 -9.21
N ARG A 18 0.98 8.79 -10.30
CA ARG A 18 -0.45 9.19 -10.32
C ARG A 18 -1.41 8.06 -9.95
N THR A 19 -0.91 6.84 -9.90
CA THR A 19 -1.68 5.63 -9.58
C THR A 19 -0.96 4.80 -8.52
N ILE A 20 -1.73 4.33 -7.53
CA ILE A 20 -1.33 3.33 -6.54
C ILE A 20 -2.12 2.06 -6.85
N ALA A 21 -1.44 0.95 -7.14
CA ALA A 21 -2.10 -0.34 -7.35
C ALA A 21 -2.56 -0.94 -6.02
N HIS A 22 -3.86 -0.87 -5.75
CA HIS A 22 -4.50 -1.36 -4.55
C HIS A 22 -4.38 -2.88 -4.43
N ALA A 23 -4.01 -3.39 -3.24
CA ALA A 23 -3.85 -4.81 -2.95
C ALA A 23 -2.99 -5.57 -3.98
N LEU A 24 -1.88 -4.94 -4.37
CA LEU A 24 -0.96 -5.32 -5.45
C LEU A 24 -1.58 -5.36 -6.85
N GLY A 25 -2.78 -4.83 -7.06
CA GLY A 25 -3.49 -4.84 -8.33
C GLY A 25 -4.47 -6.01 -8.47
N GLY A 26 -5.61 -5.70 -9.07
CA GLY A 26 -6.63 -6.65 -9.48
C GLY A 26 -6.34 -7.28 -10.85
N LEU A 27 -6.89 -8.47 -11.07
CA LEU A 27 -6.70 -9.23 -12.30
C LEU A 27 -7.93 -10.11 -12.60
N ASP A 28 -8.33 -10.16 -13.87
CA ASP A 28 -9.53 -10.87 -14.37
C ASP A 28 -10.81 -10.54 -13.59
N GLY A 29 -11.02 -9.26 -13.30
CA GLY A 29 -12.20 -8.75 -12.58
C GLY A 29 -12.22 -9.09 -11.08
N ARG A 30 -11.07 -9.45 -10.50
CA ARG A 30 -10.92 -9.73 -9.08
C ARG A 30 -10.00 -8.70 -8.44
N ASP A 31 -10.47 -8.09 -7.36
CA ASP A 31 -9.76 -7.14 -6.51
C ASP A 31 -9.18 -7.84 -5.26
N TYR A 32 -8.51 -7.07 -4.39
CA TYR A 32 -7.95 -7.54 -3.12
C TYR A 32 -7.00 -8.75 -3.23
N LEU A 33 -6.46 -9.02 -4.42
CA LEU A 33 -5.77 -10.28 -4.72
C LEU A 33 -4.52 -10.48 -3.88
N ASN A 34 -3.72 -9.43 -3.67
CA ASN A 34 -2.44 -9.50 -2.95
C ASN A 34 -1.56 -10.66 -3.46
N SER A 35 -1.57 -10.85 -4.78
CA SER A 35 -0.97 -12.01 -5.45
C SER A 35 0.24 -11.63 -6.28
N ARG A 36 1.11 -12.61 -6.55
CA ARG A 36 2.27 -12.42 -7.42
C ARG A 36 1.86 -11.93 -8.81
N GLU A 37 0.81 -12.51 -9.38
CA GLU A 37 0.33 -12.22 -10.72
C GLU A 37 -0.32 -10.83 -10.81
N GLY A 38 -1.05 -10.40 -9.77
CA GLY A 38 -1.58 -9.03 -9.68
C GLY A 38 -0.45 -7.99 -9.73
N PHE A 39 0.57 -8.16 -8.86
CA PHE A 39 1.73 -7.28 -8.81
C PHE A 39 2.41 -7.17 -10.18
N LEU A 40 2.72 -8.33 -10.78
CA LEU A 40 3.44 -8.37 -12.06
C LEU A 40 2.62 -7.79 -13.21
N ALA A 41 1.30 -8.01 -13.24
CA ALA A 41 0.44 -7.47 -14.29
C ALA A 41 0.42 -5.93 -14.27
N MET A 42 0.34 -5.32 -13.08
CA MET A 42 0.39 -3.86 -12.93
C MET A 42 1.80 -3.31 -13.16
N TYR A 43 2.83 -3.99 -12.66
CA TYR A 43 4.23 -3.62 -12.90
C TYR A 43 4.58 -3.61 -14.39
N GLN A 44 4.15 -4.63 -15.14
CA GLN A 44 4.35 -4.73 -16.60
C GLN A 44 3.66 -3.59 -17.37
N GLN A 45 2.59 -3.03 -16.82
CA GLN A 45 1.88 -1.87 -17.37
C GLN A 45 2.47 -0.52 -16.93
N GLY A 46 3.62 -0.52 -16.26
CA GLY A 46 4.34 0.70 -15.88
C GLY A 46 3.99 1.24 -14.49
N VAL A 47 3.11 0.58 -13.73
CA VAL A 47 2.85 0.99 -12.34
C VAL A 47 4.07 0.68 -11.47
N ARG A 48 4.42 1.63 -10.58
CA ARG A 48 5.59 1.56 -9.69
C ARG A 48 5.28 1.78 -8.22
N LEU A 49 4.05 2.19 -7.88
CA LEU A 49 3.61 2.34 -6.51
C LEU A 49 2.42 1.42 -6.26
N PHE A 50 2.51 0.61 -5.22
CA PHE A 50 1.55 -0.42 -4.86
C PHE A 50 1.09 -0.23 -3.41
N GLU A 51 -0.06 -0.74 -3.07
CA GLU A 51 -0.49 -0.97 -1.69
C GLU A 51 -0.52 -2.48 -1.43
N LEU A 52 -0.12 -2.88 -0.23
CA LEU A 52 -0.03 -4.26 0.22
C LEU A 52 -0.73 -4.44 1.55
N ASP A 53 -1.68 -5.36 1.54
CA ASP A 53 -2.31 -5.87 2.72
C ASP A 53 -1.52 -6.99 3.39
N LEU A 54 -1.42 -6.94 4.72
CA LEU A 54 -0.88 -8.04 5.50
C LEU A 54 -1.89 -8.62 6.50
N SER A 55 -1.75 -9.92 6.76
CA SER A 55 -2.45 -10.66 7.81
C SER A 55 -1.55 -11.78 8.34
N ARG A 56 -1.74 -12.20 9.59
CA ARG A 56 -1.05 -13.36 10.16
C ARG A 56 -1.82 -14.66 9.96
N THR A 57 -1.12 -15.73 9.61
CA THR A 57 -1.61 -17.12 9.62
C THR A 57 -1.82 -17.62 11.05
N SER A 58 -2.43 -18.81 11.21
CA SER A 58 -2.70 -19.38 12.54
C SER A 58 -1.42 -19.78 13.30
N ASP A 59 -0.33 -19.97 12.55
CA ASP A 59 1.03 -20.25 13.02
C ASP A 59 1.93 -19.01 13.03
N GLY A 60 1.36 -17.80 12.86
CA GLY A 60 2.05 -16.54 13.14
C GLY A 60 2.84 -15.93 11.97
N VAL A 61 2.77 -16.50 10.77
CA VAL A 61 3.49 -16.01 9.59
C VAL A 61 2.73 -14.88 8.90
N TRP A 62 3.44 -13.82 8.52
CA TRP A 62 2.90 -12.72 7.73
C TRP A 62 2.66 -13.14 6.27
N VAL A 63 1.43 -12.94 5.80
CA VAL A 63 1.01 -13.24 4.44
C VAL A 63 0.34 -12.04 3.77
N CYS A 64 0.57 -11.90 2.47
CA CYS A 64 -0.05 -10.90 1.60
C CYS A 64 -1.54 -11.22 1.47
N ARG A 65 -2.37 -10.57 2.30
CA ARG A 65 -3.81 -10.82 2.40
C ARG A 65 -4.52 -9.72 3.19
N HIS A 66 -5.64 -9.25 2.66
CA HIS A 66 -6.52 -8.30 3.35
C HIS A 66 -7.08 -8.82 4.67
N ASN A 67 -7.81 -9.94 4.67
CA ASN A 67 -8.42 -10.48 5.89
C ASN A 67 -8.79 -11.98 5.75
N TRP A 68 -9.08 -12.64 6.87
CA TRP A 68 -9.49 -14.05 6.90
C TRP A 68 -11.00 -14.30 6.88
N LYS A 69 -11.83 -13.26 6.66
CA LYS A 69 -13.31 -13.38 6.63
C LYS A 69 -13.81 -13.92 5.29
N GLU A 70 -13.09 -13.63 4.21
CA GLU A 70 -13.40 -14.08 2.86
C GLU A 70 -12.51 -15.25 2.46
N SER A 71 -13.05 -16.26 1.77
CA SER A 71 -12.27 -17.45 1.41
C SER A 71 -11.26 -17.22 0.31
N MET A 72 -11.55 -16.30 -0.60
CA MET A 72 -10.80 -16.10 -1.83
C MET A 72 -10.53 -17.42 -2.59
N GLY A 73 -11.47 -18.38 -2.51
CA GLY A 73 -11.34 -19.70 -3.13
C GLY A 73 -10.39 -20.69 -2.45
N GLN A 74 -9.78 -20.34 -1.31
CA GLN A 74 -8.78 -21.19 -0.64
C GLN A 74 -9.38 -22.19 0.36
N TRP A 75 -10.67 -22.05 0.72
CA TRP A 75 -11.40 -23.06 1.48
C TRP A 75 -12.88 -23.08 1.12
N LYS A 76 -13.56 -24.18 1.48
CA LYS A 76 -15.01 -24.34 1.30
C LYS A 76 -15.78 -23.81 2.52
N GLY A 77 -16.94 -23.23 2.27
CA GLY A 77 -17.86 -22.71 3.30
C GLY A 77 -17.78 -21.19 3.46
N SER A 78 -18.75 -20.64 4.18
CA SER A 78 -18.78 -19.24 4.59
C SER A 78 -18.12 -19.06 5.96
N GLY A 79 -17.59 -17.86 6.21
CA GLY A 79 -17.07 -17.47 7.52
C GLY A 79 -15.56 -17.51 7.64
N LYS A 80 -15.09 -16.94 8.76
CA LYS A 80 -13.67 -16.73 9.05
C LYS A 80 -12.93 -18.05 9.21
N LYS A 81 -11.84 -18.22 8.47
CA LYS A 81 -10.88 -19.32 8.67
C LYS A 81 -9.47 -18.78 8.52
N VAL A 82 -8.66 -18.96 9.55
CA VAL A 82 -7.24 -18.61 9.52
C VAL A 82 -6.46 -19.87 9.15
N LEU A 83 -5.77 -19.86 8.01
CA LEU A 83 -4.97 -20.99 7.54
C LEU A 83 -3.59 -20.97 8.20
N THR A 84 -2.91 -22.12 8.24
CA THR A 84 -1.45 -22.17 8.48
C THR A 84 -0.70 -21.67 7.24
N GLU A 85 0.56 -21.28 7.39
CA GLU A 85 1.41 -20.91 6.24
C GLU A 85 1.43 -22.02 5.18
N LYS A 86 1.66 -23.27 5.61
CA LYS A 86 1.66 -24.43 4.71
C LYS A 86 0.34 -24.58 3.95
N GLN A 87 -0.81 -24.37 4.61
CA GLN A 87 -2.11 -24.45 3.94
C GLN A 87 -2.30 -23.28 2.96
N PHE A 88 -1.92 -22.07 3.38
CA PHE A 88 -2.02 -20.87 2.58
C PHE A 88 -1.21 -20.97 1.28
N LYS A 89 0.09 -21.30 1.36
CA LYS A 89 0.97 -21.44 0.19
C LYS A 89 0.52 -22.52 -0.79
N ASN A 90 -0.07 -23.60 -0.28
CA ASN A 90 -0.57 -24.71 -1.11
C ASN A 90 -1.98 -24.47 -1.68
N SER A 91 -2.64 -23.37 -1.32
CA SER A 91 -4.00 -23.06 -1.78
C SER A 91 -3.98 -21.84 -2.69
N LYS A 92 -4.07 -22.04 -4.00
CA LYS A 92 -4.14 -20.93 -4.97
C LYS A 92 -5.35 -20.03 -4.71
N ILE A 93 -5.17 -18.72 -4.81
CA ILE A 93 -6.24 -17.74 -4.71
C ILE A 93 -7.14 -17.91 -5.94
N TYR A 94 -8.42 -18.20 -5.70
CA TYR A 94 -9.42 -18.60 -6.71
C TYR A 94 -8.98 -19.75 -7.63
N GLY A 95 -8.09 -20.63 -7.15
CA GLY A 95 -7.56 -21.75 -7.94
C GLY A 95 -6.50 -21.36 -8.98
N THR A 96 -6.17 -20.07 -9.11
CA THR A 96 -5.30 -19.55 -10.18
C THR A 96 -4.07 -18.86 -9.62
N TYR A 97 -4.25 -17.84 -8.77
CA TYR A 97 -3.17 -16.92 -8.41
C TYR A 97 -2.33 -17.42 -7.25
N THR A 98 -1.07 -17.04 -7.26
CA THR A 98 -0.05 -17.45 -6.31
C THR A 98 -0.14 -16.58 -5.05
N PRO A 99 -0.53 -17.16 -3.90
CA PRO A 99 -0.44 -16.47 -2.61
C PRO A 99 1.03 -16.30 -2.20
N MET A 100 1.33 -15.23 -1.46
CA MET A 100 2.70 -14.91 -1.02
C MET A 100 2.75 -14.72 0.49
N THR A 101 3.78 -15.26 1.14
CA THR A 101 4.22 -14.74 2.44
C THR A 101 4.86 -13.37 2.25
N LEU A 102 5.05 -12.61 3.34
CA LEU A 102 5.81 -11.36 3.27
C LEU A 102 7.25 -11.60 2.79
N GLU A 103 7.88 -12.72 3.20
CA GLU A 103 9.18 -13.15 2.69
C GLU A 103 9.14 -13.38 1.17
N ASP A 104 8.16 -14.14 0.67
CA ASP A 104 8.02 -14.40 -0.78
C ASP A 104 7.87 -13.06 -1.55
N PHE A 105 7.12 -12.10 -1.00
CA PHE A 105 6.94 -10.78 -1.61
C PHE A 105 8.19 -9.91 -1.54
N PHE A 106 8.95 -9.92 -0.43
CA PHE A 106 10.22 -9.19 -0.36
C PHE A 106 11.24 -9.72 -1.36
N LEU A 107 11.31 -11.04 -1.56
CA LEU A 107 12.16 -11.61 -2.59
C LEU A 107 11.72 -11.17 -4.00
N LEU A 108 10.42 -11.10 -4.26
CA LEU A 108 9.89 -10.55 -5.51
C LEU A 108 10.23 -9.06 -5.66
N LEU A 109 9.99 -8.25 -4.63
CA LEU A 109 10.23 -6.79 -4.65
C LEU A 109 11.70 -6.45 -4.89
N LYS A 110 12.62 -7.26 -4.36
CA LYS A 110 14.07 -7.17 -4.59
C LYS A 110 14.44 -7.34 -6.08
N GLU A 111 13.67 -8.11 -6.83
CA GLU A 111 13.85 -8.28 -8.28
C GLU A 111 13.30 -7.08 -9.09
N HIS A 112 12.58 -6.16 -8.45
CA HIS A 112 11.88 -5.01 -9.05
C HIS A 112 12.29 -3.71 -8.32
N PRO A 113 13.57 -3.28 -8.42
CA PRO A 113 14.15 -2.23 -7.57
C PRO A 113 13.56 -0.82 -7.77
N ASP A 114 12.77 -0.62 -8.83
CA ASP A 114 12.05 0.63 -9.12
C ASP A 114 10.58 0.60 -8.65
N ALA A 115 10.12 -0.49 -8.03
CA ALA A 115 8.80 -0.57 -7.41
C ALA A 115 8.86 -0.19 -5.92
N TYR A 116 7.81 0.49 -5.46
CA TYR A 116 7.60 0.89 -4.07
C TYR A 116 6.25 0.40 -3.58
N VAL A 117 6.15 0.11 -2.28
CA VAL A 117 4.96 -0.48 -1.70
C VAL A 117 4.57 0.21 -0.40
N MET A 118 3.33 0.65 -0.34
CA MET A 118 2.65 1.09 0.87
C MET A 118 2.17 -0.15 1.63
N ILE A 119 2.51 -0.26 2.92
CA ILE A 119 2.00 -1.35 3.76
C ILE A 119 0.82 -0.84 4.59
N ASP A 120 -0.38 -1.36 4.32
CA ASP A 120 -1.56 -1.12 5.16
C ASP A 120 -1.34 -1.82 6.52
N SER A 121 -1.06 -0.99 7.53
CA SER A 121 -0.83 -1.45 8.89
C SER A 121 -2.08 -1.96 9.60
N LYS A 122 -3.29 -1.57 9.14
CA LYS A 122 -4.60 -1.91 9.75
C LYS A 122 -4.75 -1.51 11.21
N GLN A 123 -3.93 -0.57 11.68
CA GLN A 123 -3.94 -0.10 13.07
C GLN A 123 -4.76 1.19 13.20
N TYR A 124 -6.09 1.08 13.07
CA TYR A 124 -7.02 2.22 13.12
C TYR A 124 -7.20 2.87 14.51
N SER A 125 -6.63 2.28 15.57
CA SER A 125 -6.82 2.74 16.94
C SER A 125 -5.51 3.11 17.61
N LEU A 126 -5.49 4.24 18.33
CA LEU A 126 -4.38 4.69 19.18
C LEU A 126 -3.92 3.62 20.18
N ARG A 127 -4.82 2.74 20.62
CA ARG A 127 -4.50 1.66 21.56
C ARG A 127 -3.59 0.58 20.97
N ASN A 128 -3.45 0.55 19.64
CA ASN A 128 -2.64 -0.43 18.91
C ASN A 128 -1.31 0.14 18.41
N TYR A 129 -0.88 1.30 18.91
CA TYR A 129 0.45 1.84 18.58
C TYR A 129 1.56 0.82 18.78
N GLN A 130 1.58 0.15 19.94
CA GLN A 130 2.58 -0.88 20.23
C GLN A 130 2.59 -2.02 19.20
N ARG A 131 1.40 -2.44 18.73
CA ARG A 131 1.27 -3.45 17.68
C ARG A 131 1.87 -2.97 16.36
N THR A 132 1.66 -1.71 16.00
CA THR A 132 2.28 -1.12 14.79
C THR A 132 3.79 -1.30 14.85
N LEU A 133 4.42 -1.02 15.99
CA LEU A 133 5.86 -1.17 16.14
C LEU A 133 6.31 -2.62 16.07
N GLU A 134 5.61 -3.52 16.76
CA GLU A 134 5.87 -4.96 16.71
C GLU A 134 5.78 -5.48 15.28
N ASP A 135 4.75 -5.09 14.52
CA ASP A 135 4.55 -5.49 13.13
C ASP A 135 5.70 -4.97 12.24
N TYR A 136 6.10 -3.70 12.34
CA TYR A 136 7.22 -3.17 11.55
C TYR A 136 8.59 -3.75 11.96
N CYS A 137 8.80 -4.06 13.24
CA CYS A 137 9.99 -4.79 13.67
C CYS A 137 10.05 -6.18 13.03
N ASP A 138 8.93 -6.92 13.02
CA ASP A 138 8.85 -8.21 12.32
C ASP A 138 9.18 -8.06 10.83
N TYR A 139 8.67 -7.02 10.16
CA TYR A 139 8.92 -6.79 8.74
C TYR A 139 10.42 -6.59 8.48
N VAL A 140 11.10 -5.80 9.30
CA VAL A 140 12.56 -5.59 9.20
C VAL A 140 13.33 -6.88 9.45
N GLU A 141 12.93 -7.67 10.45
CA GLU A 141 13.56 -8.96 10.75
C GLU A 141 13.37 -9.98 9.62
N ILE A 142 12.18 -10.05 9.03
CA ILE A 142 11.87 -10.90 7.88
C ILE A 142 12.72 -10.50 6.67
N ALA A 143 12.81 -9.20 6.36
CA ALA A 143 13.64 -8.71 5.26
C ALA A 143 15.12 -9.09 5.45
N ARG A 144 15.65 -8.93 6.66
CA ARG A 144 17.04 -9.32 7.01
C ARG A 144 17.26 -10.83 6.90
N ALA A 145 16.36 -11.62 7.48
CA ALA A 145 16.46 -13.08 7.47
C ALA A 145 16.40 -13.66 6.04
N ALA A 146 15.60 -13.06 5.17
CA ALA A 146 15.49 -13.42 3.76
C ALA A 146 16.68 -12.96 2.90
N GLY A 147 17.64 -12.21 3.47
CA GLY A 147 18.72 -11.58 2.71
C GLY A 147 18.22 -10.50 1.75
N ALA A 148 17.08 -9.88 2.06
CA ALA A 148 16.40 -8.86 1.27
C ALA A 148 16.33 -7.50 1.97
N GLU A 149 17.25 -7.20 2.90
CA GLU A 149 17.23 -5.95 3.68
C GLU A 149 17.15 -4.67 2.83
N SER A 150 17.70 -4.68 1.61
CA SER A 150 17.61 -3.55 0.66
C SER A 150 16.17 -3.18 0.27
N VAL A 151 15.20 -4.09 0.40
CA VAL A 151 13.80 -3.79 0.06
C VAL A 151 13.14 -2.85 1.06
N LEU A 152 13.75 -2.63 2.24
CA LEU A 152 13.27 -1.64 3.20
C LEU A 152 13.31 -0.21 2.62
N ASP A 153 14.21 0.05 1.68
CA ASP A 153 14.27 1.30 0.89
C ASP A 153 13.13 1.42 -0.15
N GLN A 154 12.30 0.38 -0.29
CA GLN A 154 11.13 0.33 -1.17
C GLN A 154 9.80 0.34 -0.38
N ILE A 155 9.84 0.28 0.96
CA ILE A 155 8.66 0.24 1.82
C ILE A 155 8.25 1.65 2.25
N ILE A 156 6.96 1.97 2.13
CA ILE A 156 6.37 3.23 2.59
C ILE A 156 5.36 2.89 3.68
N PRO A 157 5.60 3.26 4.95
CA PRO A 157 4.63 3.01 5.99
C PRO A 157 3.35 3.83 5.83
N GLU A 158 2.20 3.16 5.87
CA GLU A 158 0.89 3.80 5.98
C GLU A 158 0.48 3.94 7.44
N ILE A 159 0.22 5.19 7.85
CA ILE A 159 -0.16 5.55 9.23
C ILE A 159 -1.60 6.05 9.30
N TYR A 160 -2.31 5.68 10.37
CA TYR A 160 -3.72 6.04 10.60
C TYR A 160 -3.92 7.02 11.76
N SER A 161 -2.84 7.30 12.50
CA SER A 161 -2.83 8.21 13.63
C SER A 161 -1.45 8.81 13.85
N GLU A 162 -1.42 10.02 14.39
CA GLU A 162 -0.18 10.74 14.69
C GLU A 162 0.78 9.95 15.58
N ALA A 163 0.22 9.18 16.52
CA ALA A 163 1.00 8.37 17.46
C ALA A 163 1.86 7.31 16.77
N MET A 164 1.49 6.84 15.56
CA MET A 164 2.23 5.79 14.85
C MET A 164 3.53 6.29 14.23
N PHE A 165 3.63 7.57 13.90
CA PHE A 165 4.78 8.10 13.17
C PHE A 165 6.10 8.04 13.94
N PRO A 166 6.21 8.54 15.20
CA PRO A 166 7.50 8.61 15.87
C PRO A 166 8.18 7.25 16.03
N GLY A 167 7.43 6.22 16.41
CA GLY A 167 8.02 4.90 16.59
C GLY A 167 8.36 4.19 15.29
N THR A 168 7.53 4.32 14.24
CA THR A 168 7.86 3.75 12.93
C THR A 168 9.09 4.42 12.31
N ALA A 169 9.25 5.73 12.51
CA ALA A 169 10.46 6.48 12.12
C ALA A 169 11.73 6.12 12.89
N MET A 170 11.61 5.51 14.08
CA MET A 170 12.76 5.00 14.83
C MET A 170 13.20 3.60 14.40
N ILE A 171 12.32 2.81 13.76
CA ILE A 171 12.61 1.42 13.37
C ILE A 171 13.56 1.37 12.16
N TYR A 172 13.27 2.19 11.15
CA TYR A 172 14.06 2.27 9.93
C TYR A 172 13.87 3.64 9.27
N SER A 173 14.88 4.11 8.53
CA SER A 173 14.79 5.35 7.75
C SER A 173 14.11 5.07 6.41
N PHE A 174 12.79 4.86 6.44
CA PHE A 174 11.99 4.59 5.25
C PHE A 174 12.06 5.76 4.23
N PRO A 175 11.90 5.49 2.92
CA PRO A 175 11.95 6.50 1.87
C PRO A 175 10.88 7.60 2.00
N SER A 176 9.70 7.25 2.53
CA SER A 176 8.58 8.17 2.74
C SER A 176 7.54 7.57 3.69
N TYR A 177 6.46 8.32 3.93
CA TYR A 177 5.29 7.93 4.72
C TYR A 177 4.03 8.44 4.03
N VAL A 178 2.89 7.84 4.37
CA VAL A 178 1.57 8.28 3.91
C VAL A 178 0.54 8.19 5.02
N TYR A 179 -0.30 9.22 5.14
CA TYR A 179 -1.37 9.26 6.14
C TYR A 179 -2.70 8.81 5.54
N SER A 180 -3.37 7.85 6.16
CA SER A 180 -4.60 7.26 5.63
C SER A 180 -5.86 7.76 6.33
N LEU A 181 -6.72 8.45 5.57
CA LEU A 181 -8.01 8.97 6.02
C LEU A 181 -9.10 7.92 5.78
N TRP A 182 -9.34 7.11 6.82
CA TRP A 182 -10.16 5.89 6.74
C TRP A 182 -11.62 6.04 7.14
N GLN A 183 -12.01 7.20 7.65
CA GLN A 183 -13.37 7.54 8.03
C GLN A 183 -13.70 8.96 7.57
N GLU A 184 -14.93 9.40 7.84
CA GLU A 184 -15.29 10.80 7.64
C GLU A 184 -14.64 11.65 8.75
N TYR A 185 -14.03 12.77 8.35
CA TYR A 185 -13.38 13.72 9.24
C TYR A 185 -14.04 15.09 9.08
N SER A 186 -14.09 15.86 10.17
CA SER A 186 -14.48 17.26 10.08
C SER A 186 -13.40 18.08 9.36
N ALA A 187 -13.74 19.27 8.86
CA ALA A 187 -12.75 20.18 8.28
C ALA A 187 -11.66 20.57 9.29
N GLU A 188 -12.00 20.70 10.58
CA GLU A 188 -11.03 20.97 11.65
C GLU A 188 -10.05 19.80 11.83
N ASP A 189 -10.56 18.55 11.82
CA ASP A 189 -9.71 17.36 11.89
C ASP A 189 -8.78 17.26 10.67
N LEU A 190 -9.28 17.56 9.47
CA LEU A 190 -8.48 17.54 8.24
C LEU A 190 -7.35 18.58 8.27
N GLU A 191 -7.63 19.81 8.71
CA GLU A 191 -6.61 20.86 8.87
C GLU A 191 -5.55 20.49 9.92
N HIS A 192 -5.98 19.84 11.00
CA HIS A 192 -5.06 19.33 12.03
C HIS A 192 -4.15 18.22 11.47
N ILE A 193 -4.73 17.23 10.78
CA ILE A 193 -3.97 16.13 10.17
C ILE A 193 -3.00 16.66 9.09
N ALA A 194 -3.43 17.60 8.25
CA ALA A 194 -2.59 18.20 7.23
C ALA A 194 -1.41 18.99 7.85
N SER A 195 -1.66 19.71 8.95
CA SER A 195 -0.61 20.41 9.71
C SER A 195 0.37 19.44 10.37
N PHE A 196 -0.11 18.33 10.92
CA PHE A 196 0.75 17.26 11.43
C PHE A 196 1.63 16.66 10.32
N CYS A 197 1.05 16.38 9.16
CA CYS A 197 1.79 15.85 8.01
C CYS A 197 2.88 16.82 7.55
N GLU A 198 2.57 18.12 7.46
CA GLU A 198 3.55 19.18 7.17
C GLU A 198 4.69 19.19 8.22
N GLU A 199 4.37 19.21 9.51
CA GLU A 199 5.34 19.26 10.60
C GLU A 199 6.29 18.04 10.59
N LYS A 200 5.74 16.85 10.30
CA LYS A 200 6.50 15.60 10.30
C LYS A 200 7.15 15.26 8.97
N GLY A 201 6.90 16.05 7.93
CA GLY A 201 7.41 15.79 6.59
C GLY A 201 6.81 14.52 5.96
N ILE A 202 5.53 14.24 6.23
CA ILE A 202 4.74 13.19 5.59
C ILE A 202 4.11 13.81 4.33
N PRO A 203 4.61 13.54 3.12
CA PRO A 203 4.29 14.32 1.93
C PRO A 203 2.98 13.92 1.22
N ALA A 204 2.30 12.87 1.70
CA ALA A 204 1.09 12.35 1.07
C ALA A 204 0.06 11.83 2.08
N ALA A 205 -1.20 11.84 1.65
CA ALA A 205 -2.32 11.24 2.33
C ALA A 205 -3.24 10.50 1.34
N THR A 206 -4.00 9.53 1.83
CA THR A 206 -5.04 8.81 1.07
C THR A 206 -6.41 9.11 1.67
N ILE A 207 -7.47 9.19 0.85
CA ILE A 207 -8.84 9.43 1.30
C ILE A 207 -9.86 8.60 0.54
N TYR A 208 -10.86 8.08 1.25
CA TYR A 208 -11.94 7.34 0.62
C TYR A 208 -12.77 8.24 -0.30
N TRP A 209 -13.09 7.77 -1.51
CA TRP A 209 -13.71 8.56 -2.59
C TRP A 209 -15.01 9.27 -2.21
N LYS A 210 -15.74 8.73 -1.23
CA LYS A 210 -16.97 9.35 -0.70
C LYS A 210 -16.73 10.59 0.16
N TYR A 211 -15.54 10.67 0.76
CA TYR A 211 -15.14 11.77 1.66
C TYR A 211 -14.24 12.78 0.96
N TRP A 212 -13.80 12.50 -0.27
CA TRP A 212 -13.06 13.46 -1.07
C TRP A 212 -13.96 14.57 -1.61
N SER A 213 -13.45 15.80 -1.59
CA SER A 213 -14.01 16.98 -2.23
C SER A 213 -12.90 17.96 -2.63
N GLU A 214 -13.20 18.92 -3.51
CA GLU A 214 -12.24 19.99 -3.86
C GLU A 214 -11.83 20.82 -2.63
N GLU A 215 -12.74 20.99 -1.67
CA GLU A 215 -12.43 21.66 -0.39
C GLU A 215 -11.43 20.85 0.43
N THR A 216 -11.61 19.53 0.50
CA THR A 216 -10.68 18.62 1.17
C THR A 216 -9.31 18.61 0.48
N GLU A 217 -9.27 18.56 -0.85
CA GLU A 217 -8.02 18.64 -1.63
C GLU A 217 -7.23 19.92 -1.28
N GLN A 218 -7.91 21.07 -1.28
CA GLN A 218 -7.29 22.36 -0.98
C GLN A 218 -6.69 22.46 0.42
N ILE A 219 -7.25 21.76 1.41
CA ILE A 219 -6.68 21.72 2.77
C ILE A 219 -5.29 21.10 2.74
N PHE A 220 -5.13 19.96 2.07
CA PHE A 220 -3.86 19.25 1.97
C PHE A 220 -2.88 19.93 1.02
N GLU A 221 -3.36 20.46 -0.11
CA GLU A 221 -2.55 21.15 -1.11
C GLU A 221 -1.85 22.39 -0.51
N LYS A 222 -2.57 23.20 0.29
CA LYS A 222 -2.00 24.37 0.99
C LYS A 222 -0.83 24.02 1.91
N LYS A 223 -0.78 22.78 2.38
CA LYS A 223 0.27 22.21 3.24
C LYS A 223 1.34 21.45 2.46
N GLY A 224 1.26 21.46 1.12
CA GLY A 224 2.17 20.72 0.24
C GLY A 224 1.98 19.20 0.30
N ILE A 225 0.85 18.73 0.83
CA ILE A 225 0.53 17.31 0.99
C ILE A 225 -0.29 16.84 -0.21
N ARG A 226 0.13 15.74 -0.81
CA ARG A 226 -0.53 15.11 -1.95
C ARG A 226 -1.68 14.23 -1.50
N LEU A 227 -2.88 14.42 -2.04
CA LEU A 227 -4.04 13.63 -1.65
C LEU A 227 -4.45 12.63 -2.74
N TYR A 228 -4.44 11.35 -2.40
CA TYR A 228 -4.81 10.24 -3.29
C TYR A 228 -6.19 9.70 -2.95
N VAL A 229 -7.03 9.52 -3.97
CA VAL A 229 -8.42 9.07 -3.80
C VAL A 229 -8.50 7.54 -3.92
N TYR A 230 -9.07 6.87 -2.92
CA TYR A 230 -9.20 5.41 -2.92
C TYR A 230 -10.64 4.93 -2.66
N THR A 231 -11.05 3.74 -3.11
CA THR A 231 -10.51 3.00 -4.25
C THR A 231 -11.35 3.37 -5.47
N VAL A 232 -10.71 3.79 -6.58
CA VAL A 232 -11.38 4.27 -7.78
C VAL A 232 -11.08 3.33 -8.96
N ASN A 233 -12.08 2.59 -9.41
CA ASN A 233 -11.94 1.59 -10.49
C ASN A 233 -12.61 1.98 -11.81
N ASP A 234 -13.52 2.97 -11.77
CA ASP A 234 -14.15 3.48 -12.98
C ASP A 234 -13.29 4.58 -13.62
N ARG A 235 -12.96 4.39 -14.91
CA ARG A 235 -12.09 5.31 -15.65
C ARG A 235 -12.66 6.73 -15.74
N ASN A 236 -13.97 6.88 -15.94
CA ASN A 236 -14.58 8.20 -16.07
C ASN A 236 -14.58 8.92 -14.72
N GLN A 237 -14.84 8.19 -13.63
CA GLN A 237 -14.76 8.71 -12.27
C GLN A 237 -13.33 9.12 -11.91
N ALA A 238 -12.32 8.31 -12.27
CA ALA A 238 -10.91 8.64 -12.10
C ALA A 238 -10.54 9.95 -12.80
N ARG A 239 -10.83 10.04 -14.11
CA ARG A 239 -10.58 11.26 -14.91
C ARG A 239 -11.27 12.48 -14.32
N LYS A 240 -12.48 12.32 -13.79
CA LYS A 240 -13.20 13.40 -13.13
C LYS A 240 -12.45 13.89 -11.88
N TYR A 241 -12.01 13.00 -11.00
CA TYR A 241 -11.24 13.39 -9.80
C TYR A 241 -9.95 14.11 -10.17
N ILE A 242 -9.19 13.58 -11.15
CA ILE A 242 -7.96 14.19 -11.64
C ILE A 242 -8.22 15.58 -12.23
N ALA A 243 -9.27 15.73 -13.06
CA ALA A 243 -9.65 17.02 -13.64
C ALA A 243 -10.10 18.05 -12.58
N GLN A 244 -10.56 17.59 -11.42
CA GLN A 244 -10.94 18.44 -10.28
C GLN A 244 -9.79 18.68 -9.28
N GLY A 245 -8.58 18.19 -9.58
CA GLY A 245 -7.37 18.53 -8.82
C GLY A 245 -6.80 17.43 -7.92
N ALA A 246 -7.42 16.25 -7.85
CA ALA A 246 -6.85 15.15 -7.07
C ALA A 246 -5.43 14.80 -7.57
N GLU A 247 -4.47 14.58 -6.64
CA GLU A 247 -3.10 14.22 -7.03
C GLU A 247 -3.08 12.88 -7.79
N GLY A 248 -3.85 11.90 -7.34
CA GLY A 248 -3.84 10.57 -7.93
C GLY A 248 -4.93 9.68 -7.39
N ILE A 249 -4.94 8.44 -7.85
CA ILE A 249 -5.91 7.44 -7.39
C ILE A 249 -5.22 6.19 -6.87
N CYS A 250 -5.83 5.56 -5.88
CA CYS A 250 -5.58 4.15 -5.56
C CYS A 250 -6.66 3.31 -6.24
N THR A 251 -6.25 2.28 -6.97
CA THR A 251 -7.10 1.57 -7.92
C THR A 251 -6.70 0.11 -8.05
N ASP A 252 -7.68 -0.76 -8.29
CA ASP A 252 -7.42 -2.18 -8.56
C ASP A 252 -6.96 -2.39 -10.01
N PHE A 253 -7.42 -1.58 -10.97
CA PHE A 253 -7.32 -1.95 -12.40
C PHE A 253 -6.76 -0.86 -13.32
N LEU A 254 -6.68 0.39 -12.88
CA LEU A 254 -6.31 1.51 -13.76
C LEU A 254 -4.81 1.82 -13.71
N THR A 255 -4.29 2.30 -14.83
CA THR A 255 -2.90 2.76 -14.99
C THR A 255 -2.85 4.28 -15.18
N ALA A 256 -1.66 4.87 -15.19
CA ALA A 256 -1.51 6.31 -15.43
C ALA A 256 -2.10 6.76 -16.78
N ASP A 257 -2.05 5.90 -17.81
CA ASP A 257 -2.61 6.17 -19.13
C ASP A 257 -4.14 6.24 -19.13
N ASP A 258 -4.80 5.61 -18.16
CA ASP A 258 -6.26 5.65 -18.03
C ASP A 258 -6.77 7.00 -17.48
N LEU A 259 -5.89 7.80 -16.87
CA LEU A 259 -6.24 9.04 -16.17
C LEU A 259 -6.46 10.24 -17.10
N TRP A 260 -6.19 10.10 -18.40
CA TRP A 260 -6.25 11.18 -19.40
C TRP A 260 -7.05 10.79 -20.63
#